data_AF-A0A6J8B5D5-F1
#
_entry.id   AF-A0A6J8B5D5-F1
#
_cell.length_a   1.000
_cell.length_b   1.000
_cell.length_c   1.000
_cell.angle_alpha   90.00
_cell.angle_beta   90.00
_cell.angle_gamma   90.00
#
_symmetry.space_group_name_H-M   'P 1'
#
loop_
_entity.id
_entity.type
_entity.pdbx_description
1 polymer ?
#
loop_
_entity_poly.entity_id
_entity_poly.type
_entity_poly.pdbx_seq_one_letter_code
_entity_poly.pdbx_strand_id
1 'polypeptide(L)'
;MALVDQIEMKIQRDRAPSRTKAYSASRHRHADGPGRPKVVIPLNQLQMLHDLNFTASQMAEQFQCSVQLIYKSLYDAGLKKRTRYSNLDDTALDEKIHELQDQYPNAGSVMMDGYLQTQGITMQRKRIRESMRRTSPFPVAHRLSKTIKRRKYSVAMSNSLWHVDGHMKLIRWGISTHGGIDGYSRLITFVKADTNNKATTVLSHFVGACIQFGVPSRVRSDHGGENVMIALFMNLINGQDRRSHITGRSVHNQRIERLWRDIFKEVIHKYYDLFYRMEDRGLLDIDK
;
A
#
# COMPACT_ATOMS: atom_id res chain seq x y z
N MET A 1 22.72 -20.22 -0.36
CA MET A 1 23.80 -19.23 -0.15
C MET A 1 23.37 -17.87 -0.67
N ALA A 2 23.27 -17.64 -1.99
CA ALA A 2 22.98 -16.30 -2.56
C ALA A 2 21.82 -15.48 -1.93
N LEU A 3 20.69 -16.10 -1.56
CA LEU A 3 19.54 -15.39 -1.00
C LEU A 3 19.75 -14.98 0.47
N VAL A 4 20.40 -15.83 1.27
CA VAL A 4 20.72 -15.55 2.68
C VAL A 4 21.77 -14.45 2.75
N ASP A 5 22.79 -14.53 1.90
CA ASP A 5 23.85 -13.52 1.80
C ASP A 5 23.29 -12.14 1.40
N GLN A 6 22.33 -12.10 0.46
CA GLN A 6 21.64 -10.85 0.07
C GLN A 6 20.84 -10.25 1.23
N ILE A 7 20.17 -11.09 2.03
CA ILE A 7 19.39 -10.66 3.20
C ILE A 7 20.34 -10.17 4.29
N GLU A 8 21.42 -10.89 4.57
CA GLU A 8 22.42 -10.49 5.58
C GLU A 8 23.11 -9.19 5.19
N MET A 9 23.53 -9.03 3.94
CA MET A 9 24.08 -7.76 3.43
C MET A 9 23.09 -6.59 3.57
N LYS A 10 21.80 -6.84 3.30
CA LYS A 10 20.76 -5.80 3.43
C LYS A 10 20.47 -5.46 4.90
N ILE A 11 20.43 -6.46 5.78
CA ILE A 11 20.30 -6.26 7.24
C ILE A 11 21.49 -5.47 7.78
N GLN A 12 22.72 -5.76 7.33
CA GLN A 12 23.91 -5.01 7.73
C GLN A 12 23.86 -3.55 7.25
N ARG A 13 23.36 -3.30 6.03
CA ARG A 13 23.10 -1.93 5.52
C ARG A 13 22.03 -1.20 6.33
N ASP A 14 20.90 -1.85 6.63
CA ASP A 14 19.77 -1.24 7.31
C ASP A 14 20.01 -1.03 8.83
N ARG A 15 20.94 -1.80 9.43
CA ARG A 15 21.38 -1.63 10.83
C ARG A 15 22.43 -0.53 11.02
N ALA A 16 22.95 0.07 9.95
CA ALA A 16 23.84 1.21 10.08
C ALA A 16 23.09 2.38 10.76
N PRO A 17 23.64 3.00 11.82
CA PRO A 17 22.95 4.07 12.54
C PRO A 17 22.88 5.33 11.68
N SER A 18 21.84 5.45 10.85
CA SER A 18 21.42 6.74 10.30
C SER A 18 20.81 7.55 11.44
N ARG A 19 21.64 8.35 12.14
CA ARG A 19 21.17 9.39 13.09
C ARG A 19 20.38 10.51 12.40
N THR A 20 20.27 10.47 11.07
CA THR A 20 19.53 11.46 10.29
C THR A 20 18.14 10.91 9.98
N LYS A 21 17.10 11.65 10.37
CA LYS A 21 15.74 11.46 9.82
C LYS A 21 15.90 11.60 8.30
N ALA A 22 15.75 10.51 7.54
CA ALA A 22 16.17 10.40 6.14
C ALA A 22 15.52 11.42 5.16
N TYR A 23 14.62 12.27 5.65
CA TYR A 23 13.90 13.28 4.87
C TYR A 23 13.84 14.67 5.53
N SER A 24 14.55 14.90 6.65
CA SER A 24 14.56 16.25 7.26
C SER A 24 15.45 17.19 6.46
N ALA A 25 14.94 18.36 6.07
CA ALA A 25 15.71 19.37 5.38
C ALA A 25 16.88 19.88 6.23
N SER A 26 18.05 20.03 5.62
CA SER A 26 19.26 20.51 6.29
C SER A 26 19.08 21.92 6.82
N ARG A 27 19.65 22.20 7.99
CA ARG A 27 19.61 23.53 8.63
C ARG A 27 21.00 24.11 8.68
N HIS A 28 21.25 25.12 7.85
CA HIS A 28 22.53 25.82 7.81
C HIS A 28 22.48 27.03 8.74
N ARG A 29 23.44 27.13 9.65
CA ARG A 29 23.64 28.35 10.44
C ARG A 29 24.16 29.46 9.52
N HIS A 30 23.79 30.69 9.80
CA HIS A 30 24.37 31.84 9.11
C HIS A 30 25.84 31.99 9.52
N ALA A 31 26.71 32.29 8.57
CA ALA A 31 28.13 32.53 8.84
C ALA A 31 28.35 33.83 9.64
N ASP A 32 27.50 34.84 9.41
CA ASP A 32 27.76 36.23 9.81
C ASP A 32 26.86 36.78 10.92
N GLY A 33 26.27 35.94 11.79
CA GLY A 33 25.59 36.46 12.99
C GLY A 33 24.46 35.60 13.59
N PRO A 34 23.82 36.11 14.66
CA PRO A 34 22.70 35.44 15.32
C PRO A 34 21.45 35.44 14.43
N GLY A 35 20.81 34.29 14.28
CA GLY A 35 19.60 34.14 13.49
C GLY A 35 19.09 32.70 13.44
N ARG A 36 17.81 32.53 13.08
CA ARG A 36 17.21 31.20 12.90
C ARG A 36 17.90 30.49 11.72
N PRO A 37 18.42 29.26 11.88
CA PRO A 37 19.08 28.53 10.80
C PRO A 37 18.20 28.40 9.55
N LYS A 38 18.79 28.67 8.37
CA LYS A 38 18.12 28.54 7.07
C LYS A 38 17.85 27.06 6.79
N VAL A 39 16.59 26.74 6.53
CA VAL A 39 16.18 25.40 6.08
C VAL A 39 16.45 25.31 4.58
N VAL A 40 17.26 24.34 4.17
CA VAL A 40 17.59 24.06 2.77
C VAL A 40 16.89 22.77 2.35
N ILE A 41 15.96 22.90 1.41
CA ILE A 41 15.21 21.79 0.85
C ILE A 41 15.90 21.37 -0.45
N PRO A 42 16.39 20.12 -0.55
CA PRO A 42 16.99 19.62 -1.78
C PRO A 42 15.98 19.59 -2.93
N LEU A 43 16.34 20.15 -4.09
CA LEU A 43 15.44 20.24 -5.26
C LEU A 43 15.00 18.85 -5.73
N ASN A 44 15.91 17.88 -5.76
CA ASN A 44 15.61 16.50 -6.14
C ASN A 44 14.55 15.84 -5.24
N GLN A 45 14.65 16.05 -3.92
CA GLN A 45 13.66 15.53 -2.97
C GLN A 45 12.32 16.26 -3.10
N LEU A 46 12.34 17.58 -3.33
CA LEU A 46 11.14 18.37 -3.54
C LEU A 46 10.41 17.93 -4.82
N GLN A 47 11.15 17.73 -5.91
CA GLN A 47 10.66 17.22 -7.19
C GLN A 47 10.07 15.81 -7.03
N MET A 48 10.80 14.90 -6.41
CA MET A 48 10.33 13.53 -6.15
C MET A 48 9.00 13.53 -5.39
N LEU A 49 8.89 14.30 -4.29
CA LEU A 49 7.64 14.38 -3.54
C LEU A 49 6.52 15.06 -4.35
N HIS A 50 6.87 16.00 -5.23
CA HIS A 50 5.92 16.64 -6.13
C HIS A 50 5.33 15.62 -7.12
N ASP A 51 6.17 14.81 -7.73
CA ASP A 51 5.79 13.81 -8.73
C ASP A 51 5.05 12.63 -8.10
N LEU A 52 5.36 12.30 -6.84
CA LEU A 52 4.58 11.39 -6.00
C LEU A 52 3.26 12.00 -5.48
N ASN A 53 2.85 13.16 -5.99
CA ASN A 53 1.59 13.84 -5.68
C ASN A 53 1.41 14.25 -4.20
N PHE A 54 2.48 14.38 -3.41
CA PHE A 54 2.38 14.82 -2.02
C PHE A 54 1.80 16.23 -1.94
N THR A 55 0.96 16.47 -0.92
CA THR A 55 0.48 17.83 -0.61
C THR A 55 1.58 18.67 0.01
N ALA A 56 1.45 20.00 -0.07
CA ALA A 56 2.41 20.91 0.56
C ALA A 56 2.51 20.69 2.08
N SER A 57 1.40 20.33 2.73
CA SER A 57 1.38 20.00 4.16
C SER A 57 2.16 18.71 4.47
N GLN A 58 1.98 17.66 3.66
CA GLN A 58 2.75 16.41 3.84
C GLN A 58 4.24 16.62 3.58
N MET A 59 4.59 17.41 2.56
CA MET A 59 5.98 17.78 2.30
C MET A 59 6.57 18.56 3.48
N ALA A 60 5.83 19.52 4.04
CA ALA A 60 6.26 20.31 5.18
C ALA A 60 6.48 19.44 6.43
N GLU A 61 5.63 18.43 6.64
CA GLU A 61 5.81 17.43 7.69
C GLU A 61 7.07 16.59 7.48
N GLN A 62 7.32 16.11 6.26
CA GLN A 62 8.54 15.34 5.95
C GLN A 62 9.81 16.16 6.18
N PHE A 63 9.85 17.38 5.63
CA PHE A 63 11.00 18.28 5.76
C PHE A 63 11.09 18.98 7.12
N GLN A 64 10.09 18.83 7.99
CA GLN A 64 9.99 19.49 9.29
C GLN A 64 10.13 21.03 9.18
N CYS A 65 9.38 21.62 8.24
CA CYS A 65 9.39 23.04 7.93
C CYS A 65 7.97 23.62 7.79
N SER A 66 7.85 24.91 7.45
CA SER A 66 6.55 25.54 7.25
C SER A 66 5.99 25.24 5.86
N VAL A 67 4.66 25.15 5.75
CA VAL A 67 3.96 24.97 4.46
C VAL A 67 4.25 26.12 3.49
N GLN A 68 4.40 27.34 4.01
CA GLN A 68 4.78 28.52 3.23
C GLN A 68 6.16 28.37 2.58
N LEU A 69 7.12 27.77 3.30
CA LEU A 69 8.44 27.51 2.73
C LEU A 69 8.34 26.50 1.58
N ILE A 70 7.52 25.46 1.72
CA ILE A 70 7.27 24.50 0.62
C ILE A 70 6.68 25.20 -0.60
N TYR A 71 5.66 26.06 -0.42
CA TYR A 71 5.08 26.79 -1.55
C TYR A 71 6.09 27.71 -2.23
N LYS A 72 6.92 28.41 -1.44
CA LYS A 72 8.00 29.23 -1.98
C LYS A 72 9.00 28.38 -2.77
N SER A 73 9.50 27.29 -2.19
CA SER A 73 10.47 26.41 -2.85
C SER A 73 9.91 25.76 -4.12
N LEU A 74 8.63 25.39 -4.13
CA LEU A 74 7.95 24.89 -5.33
C LEU A 74 7.82 25.97 -6.40
N TYR A 75 7.49 27.20 -6.02
CA TYR A 75 7.40 28.32 -6.93
C TYR A 75 8.77 28.64 -7.56
N ASP A 76 9.81 28.74 -6.72
CA ASP A 76 11.19 29.02 -7.14
C ASP A 76 11.72 27.90 -8.08
N ALA A 77 11.26 26.66 -7.89
CA ALA A 77 11.57 25.51 -8.75
C ALA A 77 10.67 25.38 -10.00
N GLY A 78 9.67 26.25 -10.20
CA GLY A 78 8.71 26.13 -11.31
C GLY A 78 7.66 25.02 -11.15
N LEU A 79 7.57 24.38 -9.98
CA LEU A 79 6.70 23.23 -9.67
C LEU A 79 5.34 23.67 -9.13
N LYS A 80 4.57 24.36 -9.98
CA LYS A 80 3.25 24.88 -9.59
C LYS A 80 2.28 23.74 -9.30
N LYS A 81 1.70 23.68 -8.10
CA LYS A 81 0.70 22.65 -7.74
C LYS A 81 -0.52 22.56 -8.67
N ARG A 82 -0.84 23.60 -9.45
CA ARG A 82 -1.92 23.54 -10.45
C ARG A 82 -1.56 22.68 -11.66
N THR A 83 -0.30 22.61 -12.06
CA THR A 83 0.13 21.80 -13.22
C THR A 83 0.12 20.30 -12.92
N ARG A 84 -0.09 19.89 -11.66
CA ARG A 84 -0.23 18.47 -11.29
C ARG A 84 -1.51 17.83 -11.83
N TYR A 85 -2.55 18.64 -12.09
CA TYR A 85 -3.84 18.11 -12.53
C TYR A 85 -3.87 18.06 -14.05
N SER A 86 -4.36 16.95 -14.59
CA SER A 86 -4.58 16.79 -16.00
C SER A 86 -5.66 17.77 -16.48
N ASN A 87 -5.43 18.36 -17.65
CA ASN A 87 -6.42 19.24 -18.29
C ASN A 87 -7.44 18.39 -19.04
N LEU A 88 -8.35 17.78 -18.30
CA LEU A 88 -9.47 17.00 -18.85
C LEU A 88 -10.76 17.74 -18.56
N ASP A 89 -11.64 17.90 -19.55
CA ASP A 89 -12.98 18.45 -19.33
C ASP A 89 -13.89 17.44 -18.61
N ASP A 90 -15.10 17.87 -18.25
CA ASP A 90 -16.03 17.02 -17.49
C ASP A 90 -16.62 15.89 -18.35
N THR A 91 -16.80 16.09 -19.66
CA THR A 91 -17.36 15.07 -20.58
C THR A 91 -16.37 13.93 -20.78
N ALA A 92 -15.12 14.24 -21.12
CA ALA A 92 -14.06 13.24 -21.29
C ALA A 92 -13.74 12.53 -19.96
N LEU A 93 -13.87 13.23 -18.83
CA LEU A 93 -13.76 12.60 -17.51
C LEU A 93 -14.90 11.60 -17.28
N ASP A 94 -16.13 11.96 -17.62
CA ASP A 94 -17.30 11.10 -17.46
C ASP A 94 -17.18 9.84 -18.33
N GLU A 95 -16.70 9.96 -19.57
CA GLU A 95 -16.40 8.82 -20.45
C GLU A 95 -15.35 7.88 -19.83
N LYS A 96 -14.24 8.43 -19.32
CA LYS A 96 -13.19 7.64 -18.66
C LYS A 96 -13.67 6.96 -17.39
N ILE A 97 -14.49 7.65 -16.59
CA ILE A 97 -15.07 7.06 -15.39
C ILE A 97 -16.07 5.95 -15.76
N HIS A 98 -16.87 6.12 -16.81
CA HIS A 98 -17.78 5.07 -17.27
C HIS A 98 -17.03 3.81 -17.71
N GLU A 99 -15.99 3.95 -18.53
CA GLU A 99 -15.12 2.84 -18.96
C GLU A 99 -14.55 2.06 -17.76
N LEU A 100 -14.05 2.79 -16.75
CA LEU A 100 -13.54 2.19 -15.52
C LEU A 100 -14.62 1.56 -14.65
N GLN A 101 -15.84 2.10 -14.65
CA GLN A 101 -16.97 1.50 -13.94
C GLN A 101 -17.42 0.20 -14.59
N ASP A 102 -17.41 0.09 -15.92
CA ASP A 102 -17.72 -1.15 -16.61
C ASP A 102 -16.70 -2.24 -16.26
N GLN A 103 -15.42 -1.88 -16.19
CA GLN A 103 -14.36 -2.80 -15.81
C GLN A 103 -14.34 -3.12 -14.30
N TYR A 104 -14.65 -2.14 -13.46
CA TYR A 104 -14.58 -2.19 -11.99
C TYR A 104 -15.88 -1.66 -11.36
N PRO A 105 -17.01 -2.37 -11.49
CA PRO A 105 -18.34 -1.88 -11.09
C PRO A 105 -18.43 -1.59 -9.59
N ASN A 106 -17.54 -2.21 -8.84
CA ASN A 106 -17.49 -2.17 -7.39
C ASN A 106 -16.56 -1.06 -6.87
N ALA A 107 -15.73 -0.43 -7.71
CA ALA A 107 -14.73 0.53 -7.28
C ALA A 107 -15.33 1.87 -6.82
N GLY A 108 -14.88 2.32 -5.63
CA GLY A 108 -15.22 3.62 -5.04
C GLY A 108 -14.37 4.77 -5.60
N SER A 109 -14.71 6.02 -5.26
CA SER A 109 -14.00 7.19 -5.78
C SER A 109 -12.49 7.20 -5.51
N VAL A 110 -12.04 6.54 -4.43
CA VAL A 110 -10.61 6.41 -4.12
C VAL A 110 -9.92 5.41 -5.06
N MET A 111 -10.58 4.31 -5.40
CA MET A 111 -10.06 3.36 -6.38
C MET A 111 -10.09 3.95 -7.78
N MET A 112 -11.16 4.68 -8.14
CA MET A 112 -11.24 5.40 -9.41
C MET A 112 -10.12 6.43 -9.56
N ASP A 113 -9.81 7.19 -8.51
CA ASP A 113 -8.64 8.09 -8.49
C ASP A 113 -7.34 7.31 -8.75
N GLY A 114 -7.17 6.14 -8.12
CA GLY A 114 -6.04 5.25 -8.39
C GLY A 114 -5.96 4.77 -9.84
N TYR A 115 -7.07 4.30 -10.41
CA TYR A 115 -7.10 3.84 -11.80
C TYR A 115 -6.79 4.97 -12.80
N LEU A 116 -7.36 6.16 -12.59
CA LEU A 116 -7.03 7.33 -13.40
C LEU A 116 -5.53 7.66 -13.29
N GLN A 117 -4.96 7.63 -12.09
CA GLN A 117 -3.52 7.87 -11.89
C GLN A 117 -2.65 6.83 -12.61
N THR A 118 -3.06 5.56 -12.67
CA THR A 118 -2.33 4.53 -13.45
C THR A 118 -2.36 4.80 -14.96
N GLN A 119 -3.34 5.57 -15.44
CA GLN A 119 -3.43 6.05 -16.82
C GLN A 119 -2.73 7.42 -17.01
N GLY A 120 -2.01 7.92 -16.00
CA GLY A 120 -1.36 9.24 -16.03
C GLY A 120 -2.33 10.41 -15.84
N ILE A 121 -3.58 10.15 -15.46
CA ILE A 121 -4.62 11.16 -15.29
C ILE A 121 -4.75 11.50 -13.81
N THR A 122 -4.40 12.74 -13.45
CA THR A 122 -4.53 13.23 -12.07
C THR A 122 -5.66 14.25 -12.00
N MET A 123 -6.71 13.95 -11.22
CA MET A 123 -7.90 14.80 -11.13
C MET A 123 -8.18 15.27 -9.71
N GLN A 124 -8.96 16.35 -9.58
CA GLN A 124 -9.46 16.76 -8.27
C GLN A 124 -10.47 15.72 -7.76
N ARG A 125 -10.32 15.29 -6.50
CA ARG A 125 -11.27 14.37 -5.83
C ARG A 125 -12.73 14.80 -5.95
N LYS A 126 -12.99 16.11 -5.95
CA LYS A 126 -14.33 16.68 -6.13
C LYS A 126 -14.89 16.32 -7.52
N ARG A 127 -14.12 16.55 -8.58
CA ARG A 127 -14.50 16.25 -9.97
C ARG A 127 -14.74 14.75 -10.18
N ILE A 128 -13.87 13.89 -9.66
CA ILE A 128 -14.07 12.42 -9.71
C ILE A 128 -15.41 12.03 -9.08
N ARG A 129 -15.74 12.58 -7.89
CA ARG A 129 -17.01 12.28 -7.21
C ARG A 129 -18.23 12.84 -7.93
N GLU A 130 -18.11 14.00 -8.56
CA GLU A 130 -19.18 14.59 -9.36
C GLU A 130 -19.42 13.78 -10.63
N SER A 131 -18.36 13.42 -11.33
CA SER A 131 -18.39 12.53 -12.49
C SER A 131 -18.99 11.17 -12.17
N MET A 132 -18.58 10.51 -11.08
CA MET A 132 -19.20 9.26 -10.62
C MET A 132 -20.70 9.39 -10.31
N ARG A 133 -21.15 10.55 -9.80
CA ARG A 133 -22.57 10.80 -9.52
C ARG A 133 -23.39 10.98 -10.79
N ARG A 134 -22.80 11.57 -11.84
CA ARG A 134 -23.43 11.72 -13.16
C ARG A 134 -23.50 10.41 -13.93
N THR A 135 -22.41 9.63 -13.90
CA THR A 135 -22.28 8.37 -14.67
C THR A 135 -22.99 7.19 -14.02
N SER A 136 -22.99 7.06 -12.69
CA SER A 136 -23.59 5.90 -12.01
C SER A 136 -24.13 6.26 -10.61
N PRO A 137 -25.32 6.89 -10.53
CA PRO A 137 -25.88 7.38 -9.27
C PRO A 137 -26.27 6.24 -8.30
N PHE A 138 -26.72 5.08 -8.80
CA PHE A 138 -27.22 3.99 -7.95
C PHE A 138 -26.13 3.31 -7.10
N PRO A 139 -24.99 2.84 -7.67
CA PRO A 139 -23.89 2.30 -6.85
C PRO A 139 -23.31 3.32 -5.87
N VAL A 140 -23.31 4.60 -6.22
CA VAL A 140 -22.87 5.68 -5.33
C VAL A 140 -23.81 5.81 -4.13
N ALA A 141 -25.13 5.86 -4.36
CA ALA A 141 -26.13 5.93 -3.30
C ALA A 141 -26.06 4.71 -2.36
N HIS A 142 -25.93 3.50 -2.90
CA HIS A 142 -25.83 2.28 -2.11
C HIS A 142 -24.58 2.24 -1.20
N ARG A 143 -23.50 2.94 -1.59
CA ARG A 143 -22.29 3.05 -0.74
C ARG A 143 -22.47 4.08 0.37
N LEU A 144 -23.18 5.17 0.10
CA LEU A 144 -23.45 6.22 1.10
C LEU A 144 -24.34 5.72 2.24
N SER A 145 -25.22 4.75 1.99
CA SER A 145 -26.07 4.14 3.03
C SER A 145 -25.34 3.19 3.99
N LYS A 146 -24.09 2.79 3.67
CA LYS A 146 -23.30 1.86 4.49
C LYS A 146 -22.36 2.60 5.43
N THR A 147 -22.74 2.71 6.70
CA THR A 147 -21.88 3.26 7.75
C THR A 147 -20.81 2.26 8.18
N ILE A 148 -19.55 2.54 7.85
CA ILE A 148 -18.41 1.75 8.33
C ILE A 148 -17.91 2.34 9.66
N LYS A 149 -18.03 1.58 10.76
CA LYS A 149 -17.38 1.94 12.03
C LYS A 149 -15.86 1.85 11.87
N ARG A 150 -15.18 3.00 11.92
CA ARG A 150 -13.72 3.07 11.86
C ARG A 150 -13.11 2.65 13.20
N ARG A 151 -12.21 1.66 13.19
CA ARG A 151 -11.40 1.29 14.35
C ARG A 151 -10.12 2.13 14.37
N LYS A 152 -9.73 2.62 15.56
CA LYS A 152 -8.41 3.23 15.75
C LYS A 152 -7.35 2.13 15.69
N TYR A 153 -6.40 2.28 14.78
CA TYR A 153 -5.24 1.41 14.67
C TYR A 153 -4.03 2.30 14.49
N SER A 154 -2.99 2.07 15.28
CA SER A 154 -1.72 2.78 15.21
C SER A 154 -0.56 1.81 15.40
N VAL A 155 0.52 2.04 14.67
CA VAL A 155 1.82 1.37 14.76
C VAL A 155 2.88 2.46 14.61
N ALA A 156 4.05 2.27 15.21
CA ALA A 156 5.06 3.33 15.34
C ALA A 156 5.52 3.92 14.00
N MET A 157 5.89 3.09 13.03
CA MET A 157 6.39 3.52 11.71
C MET A 157 6.28 2.40 10.67
N SER A 158 6.58 2.70 9.41
CA SER A 158 6.76 1.70 8.35
C SER A 158 7.74 0.61 8.77
N ASN A 159 7.52 -0.63 8.34
CA ASN A 159 8.29 -1.80 8.71
C ASN A 159 8.30 -2.13 10.22
N SER A 160 7.49 -1.46 11.05
CA SER A 160 7.39 -1.84 12.46
C SER A 160 6.59 -3.12 12.67
N LEU A 161 5.53 -3.33 11.88
CA LEU A 161 4.67 -4.49 11.97
C LEU A 161 4.06 -4.80 10.62
N TRP A 162 4.42 -5.93 10.02
CA TRP A 162 3.71 -6.47 8.87
C TRP A 162 2.60 -7.42 9.31
N HIS A 163 1.49 -7.39 8.59
CA HIS A 163 0.36 -8.29 8.75
C HIS A 163 0.37 -9.28 7.58
N VAL A 164 0.49 -10.57 7.87
CA VAL A 164 0.56 -11.66 6.89
C VAL A 164 -0.58 -12.63 7.13
N ASP A 165 -1.12 -13.18 6.05
CA ASP A 165 -2.29 -14.05 6.09
C ASP A 165 -2.48 -14.83 4.78
N GLY A 166 -3.25 -15.92 4.86
CA GLY A 166 -3.75 -16.68 3.72
C GLY A 166 -5.23 -16.39 3.46
N HIS A 167 -5.61 -16.34 2.19
CA HIS A 167 -6.98 -16.09 1.74
C HIS A 167 -7.46 -17.23 0.85
N MET A 168 -8.44 -17.98 1.37
CA MET A 168 -8.88 -19.25 0.82
C MET A 168 -10.18 -19.16 0.00
N LYS A 169 -10.58 -17.97 -0.49
CA LYS A 169 -11.84 -17.84 -1.25
C LYS A 169 -11.89 -18.65 -2.54
N LEU A 170 -10.74 -19.03 -3.10
CA LEU A 170 -10.64 -19.86 -4.30
C LEU A 170 -10.18 -21.30 -4.00
N ILE A 171 -10.18 -21.73 -2.74
CA ILE A 171 -9.60 -23.03 -2.34
C ILE A 171 -10.34 -24.22 -2.96
N ARG A 172 -11.63 -24.06 -3.30
CA ARG A 172 -12.43 -25.06 -4.02
C ARG A 172 -11.78 -25.47 -5.35
N TRP A 173 -11.12 -24.52 -6.01
CA TRP A 173 -10.42 -24.73 -7.29
C TRP A 173 -8.91 -24.92 -7.10
N GLY A 174 -8.49 -25.31 -5.90
CA GLY A 174 -7.09 -25.56 -5.56
C GLY A 174 -6.24 -24.30 -5.44
N ILE A 175 -6.82 -23.09 -5.44
CA ILE A 175 -6.06 -21.82 -5.41
C ILE A 175 -6.14 -21.20 -4.03
N SER A 176 -4.97 -20.99 -3.41
CA SER A 176 -4.81 -20.20 -2.20
C SER A 176 -4.11 -18.88 -2.54
N THR A 177 -4.50 -17.78 -1.90
CA THR A 177 -3.83 -16.48 -2.07
C THR A 177 -3.16 -16.06 -0.78
N HIS A 178 -1.85 -15.82 -0.78
CA HIS A 178 -1.10 -15.32 0.38
C HIS A 178 -0.78 -13.85 0.22
N GLY A 179 -0.79 -13.13 1.34
CA GLY A 179 -0.56 -11.69 1.32
C GLY A 179 0.24 -11.20 2.51
N GLY A 180 0.89 -10.05 2.30
CA GLY A 180 1.53 -9.26 3.33
C GLY A 180 1.21 -7.78 3.14
N ILE A 181 0.95 -7.07 4.24
CA ILE A 181 0.74 -5.63 4.23
C ILE A 181 1.43 -4.97 5.42
N ASP A 182 2.10 -3.85 5.16
CA ASP A 182 2.69 -3.03 6.20
C ASP A 182 1.59 -2.34 7.04
N GLY A 183 1.72 -2.51 8.36
CA GLY A 183 0.79 -2.03 9.35
C GLY A 183 0.67 -0.51 9.40
N TYR A 184 1.73 0.22 9.06
CA TYR A 184 1.73 1.69 9.10
C TYR A 184 1.29 2.29 7.76
N SER A 185 2.10 2.07 6.72
CA SER A 185 2.00 2.68 5.40
C SER A 185 0.87 2.15 4.53
N ARG A 186 0.30 0.97 4.85
CA ARG A 186 -0.63 0.21 3.99
C ARG A 186 0.01 -0.35 2.73
N LEU A 187 1.33 -0.27 2.57
CA LEU A 187 2.01 -0.87 1.45
C LEU A 187 1.75 -2.38 1.44
N ILE A 188 1.22 -2.88 0.34
CA ILE A 188 1.08 -4.32 0.10
C ILE A 188 2.49 -4.83 -0.22
N THR A 189 3.05 -5.63 0.67
CA THR A 189 4.44 -6.10 0.55
C THR A 189 4.54 -7.30 -0.38
N PHE A 190 3.50 -8.15 -0.41
CA PHE A 190 3.30 -9.16 -1.44
C PHE A 190 1.82 -9.58 -1.47
N VAL A 191 1.34 -9.99 -2.65
CA VAL A 191 0.10 -10.78 -2.83
C VAL A 191 0.39 -11.78 -3.93
N LYS A 192 0.22 -13.07 -3.64
CA LYS A 192 0.58 -14.18 -4.54
C LYS A 192 -0.50 -15.26 -4.47
N ALA A 193 -0.82 -15.84 -5.61
CA ALA A 193 -1.75 -16.96 -5.70
C ALA A 193 -0.96 -18.22 -6.06
N ASP A 194 -1.24 -19.31 -5.35
CA ASP A 194 -0.53 -20.58 -5.45
C ASP A 194 -1.52 -21.74 -5.41
N THR A 195 -1.10 -22.87 -5.97
CA THR A 195 -1.89 -24.12 -5.94
C THR A 195 -1.68 -24.96 -4.68
N ASN A 196 -1.02 -24.39 -3.66
CA ASN A 196 -0.68 -25.07 -2.42
C ASN A 196 -0.62 -24.07 -1.26
N ASN A 197 -0.64 -24.60 -0.02
CA ASN A 197 -0.52 -23.82 1.21
C ASN A 197 0.76 -24.17 1.99
N LYS A 198 1.86 -24.50 1.30
CA LYS A 198 3.09 -24.96 1.95
C LYS A 198 3.81 -23.79 2.63
N ALA A 199 4.31 -24.01 3.85
CA ALA A 199 5.05 -22.99 4.60
C ALA A 199 6.32 -22.50 3.87
N THR A 200 6.94 -23.35 3.05
CA THR A 200 8.09 -22.98 2.21
C THR A 200 7.73 -21.98 1.12
N THR A 201 6.57 -22.15 0.48
CA THR A 201 6.04 -21.23 -0.54
C THR A 201 5.77 -19.86 0.08
N VAL A 202 5.07 -19.83 1.21
CA VAL A 202 4.73 -18.58 1.92
C VAL A 202 5.99 -17.86 2.41
N LEU A 203 6.98 -18.61 2.92
CA LEU A 203 8.29 -18.05 3.29
C LEU A 203 8.99 -17.44 2.08
N SER A 204 8.97 -18.10 0.90
CA SER A 204 9.62 -17.58 -0.31
C SER A 204 9.06 -16.21 -0.71
N HIS A 205 7.72 -16.07 -0.71
CA HIS A 205 7.05 -14.79 -0.98
C HIS A 205 7.42 -13.72 0.03
N PHE A 206 7.41 -14.09 1.32
CA PHE A 206 7.78 -13.18 2.40
C PHE A 206 9.24 -12.70 2.29
N VAL A 207 10.17 -13.60 2.01
CA VAL A 207 11.59 -13.27 1.83
C VAL A 207 11.80 -12.38 0.61
N GLY A 208 11.13 -12.67 -0.52
CA GLY A 208 11.15 -11.80 -1.69
C GLY A 208 10.69 -10.38 -1.36
N ALA A 209 9.62 -10.25 -0.57
CA ALA A 209 9.15 -8.96 -0.09
C ALA A 209 10.16 -8.27 0.85
N CYS A 210 10.84 -9.01 1.73
CA CYS A 210 11.90 -8.45 2.58
C CYS A 210 13.11 -7.96 1.76
N ILE A 211 13.48 -8.66 0.69
CA ILE A 211 14.55 -8.22 -0.21
C ILE A 211 14.17 -6.91 -0.88
N GLN A 212 12.89 -6.69 -1.21
CA GLN A 212 12.44 -5.43 -1.81
C GLN A 212 12.31 -4.32 -0.76
N PHE A 213 11.57 -4.56 0.31
CA PHE A 213 11.09 -3.52 1.24
C PHE A 213 11.82 -3.47 2.58
N GLY A 214 12.79 -4.34 2.81
CA GLY A 214 13.49 -4.50 4.08
C GLY A 214 12.78 -5.50 5.00
N VAL A 215 13.50 -5.99 6.01
CA VAL A 215 12.97 -6.93 6.99
C VAL A 215 12.14 -6.14 8.04
N PRO A 216 10.87 -6.51 8.31
CA PRO A 216 10.09 -5.82 9.33
C PRO A 216 10.65 -6.09 10.73
N SER A 217 10.40 -5.17 11.66
CA SER A 217 10.73 -5.36 13.08
C SER A 217 9.90 -6.49 13.70
N ARG A 218 8.62 -6.60 13.31
CA ARG A 218 7.72 -7.67 13.73
C ARG A 218 6.78 -8.09 12.61
N VAL A 219 6.33 -9.34 12.65
CA VAL A 219 5.25 -9.87 11.80
C VAL A 219 4.10 -10.33 12.70
N ARG A 220 2.86 -10.16 12.24
CA ARG A 220 1.67 -10.76 12.83
C ARG A 220 0.98 -11.66 11.81
N SER A 221 0.64 -12.86 12.24
CA SER A 221 -0.21 -13.80 11.50
C SER A 221 -1.25 -14.44 12.42
N ASP A 222 -2.14 -15.21 11.84
CA ASP A 222 -2.99 -16.14 12.56
C ASP A 222 -2.23 -17.43 12.95
N HIS A 223 -2.94 -18.41 13.51
CA HIS A 223 -2.39 -19.70 13.92
C HIS A 223 -2.34 -20.72 12.75
N GLY A 224 -1.89 -20.28 11.58
CA GLY A 224 -1.72 -21.12 10.39
C GLY A 224 -0.38 -21.86 10.34
N GLY A 225 -0.39 -23.13 9.95
CA GLY A 225 0.81 -23.95 9.75
C GLY A 225 1.71 -23.40 8.64
N GLU A 226 1.13 -22.70 7.66
CA GLU A 226 1.84 -22.05 6.57
C GLU A 226 2.73 -20.89 7.05
N ASN A 227 2.44 -20.30 8.21
CA ASN A 227 3.19 -19.16 8.76
C ASN A 227 4.36 -19.59 9.64
N VAL A 228 4.50 -20.89 9.95
CA VAL A 228 5.54 -21.43 10.86
C VAL A 228 6.95 -21.06 10.39
N MET A 229 7.20 -21.15 9.08
CA MET A 229 8.52 -20.84 8.52
C MET A 229 8.85 -19.35 8.55
N ILE A 230 7.84 -18.47 8.43
CA ILE A 230 8.01 -17.03 8.65
C ILE A 230 8.36 -16.77 10.12
N ALA A 231 7.65 -17.41 11.05
CA ALA A 231 7.94 -17.26 12.47
C ALA A 231 9.37 -17.68 12.82
N LEU A 232 9.84 -18.81 12.26
CA LEU A 232 11.22 -19.26 12.41
C LEU A 232 12.21 -18.24 11.85
N PHE A 233 12.02 -17.80 10.60
CA PHE A 233 12.87 -16.81 9.95
C PHE A 233 12.99 -15.51 10.77
N MET A 234 11.86 -14.97 11.24
CA MET A 234 11.83 -13.73 12.01
C MET A 234 12.57 -13.83 13.34
N ASN A 235 12.50 -14.98 14.02
CA ASN A 235 13.23 -15.20 15.26
C ASN A 235 14.74 -15.42 15.03
N LEU A 236 15.13 -16.07 13.94
CA LEU A 236 16.54 -16.22 13.56
C LEU A 236 17.20 -14.87 13.24
N ILE A 237 16.53 -14.02 12.47
CA ILE A 237 17.10 -12.75 11.99
C ILE A 237 17.11 -11.65 13.06
N ASN A 238 16.02 -11.51 13.81
CA ASN A 238 15.86 -10.41 14.77
C ASN A 238 16.22 -10.79 16.23
N GLY A 239 16.68 -12.02 16.44
CA GLY A 239 17.01 -12.57 17.75
C GLY A 239 15.83 -13.28 18.41
N GLN A 240 16.17 -14.29 19.22
CA GLN A 240 15.21 -15.01 20.07
C GLN A 240 14.64 -14.09 21.16
N ASP A 241 13.48 -14.43 21.72
CA ASP A 241 12.78 -13.71 22.82
C ASP A 241 12.32 -12.27 22.59
N ARG A 242 12.58 -11.67 21.41
CA ARG A 242 12.09 -10.32 21.04
C ARG A 242 10.58 -10.27 20.73
N ARG A 243 9.95 -11.45 20.59
CA ARG A 243 8.59 -11.62 20.05
C ARG A 243 8.49 -11.02 18.64
N SER A 244 9.43 -11.41 17.78
CA SER A 244 9.55 -10.95 16.38
C SER A 244 8.40 -11.45 15.50
N HIS A 245 7.76 -12.54 15.91
CA HIS A 245 6.51 -13.03 15.34
C HIS A 245 5.40 -13.01 16.39
N ILE A 246 4.25 -12.44 16.04
CA ILE A 246 3.06 -12.35 16.89
C ILE A 246 1.96 -13.21 16.28
N THR A 247 1.75 -14.39 16.85
CA THR A 247 0.63 -15.26 16.48
C THR A 247 -0.61 -14.84 17.29
N GLY A 248 -1.77 -14.69 16.64
CA GLY A 248 -2.98 -14.23 17.31
C GLY A 248 -4.26 -14.63 16.60
N ARG A 249 -5.41 -14.18 17.10
CA ARG A 249 -6.69 -14.34 16.40
C ARG A 249 -6.75 -13.42 15.18
N SER A 250 -7.43 -13.84 14.12
CA SER A 250 -7.65 -13.06 12.89
C SER A 250 -8.22 -11.66 13.14
N VAL A 251 -9.05 -11.50 14.17
CA VAL A 251 -9.60 -10.18 14.59
C VAL A 251 -8.53 -9.15 14.96
N HIS A 252 -7.30 -9.58 15.29
CA HIS A 252 -6.15 -8.71 15.52
C HIS A 252 -5.30 -8.49 14.27
N ASN A 253 -5.48 -9.31 13.22
CA ASN A 253 -4.86 -9.19 11.90
C ASN A 253 -5.60 -8.17 11.01
N GLN A 254 -6.07 -7.07 11.62
CA GLN A 254 -7.06 -6.15 11.04
C GLN A 254 -6.69 -5.57 9.68
N ARG A 255 -5.40 -5.39 9.40
CA ARG A 255 -4.93 -4.69 8.19
C ARG A 255 -4.99 -5.57 6.96
N ILE A 256 -4.56 -6.82 7.08
CA ILE A 256 -4.67 -7.77 5.98
C ILE A 256 -6.11 -8.26 5.79
N GLU A 257 -6.86 -8.45 6.87
CA GLU A 257 -8.31 -8.74 6.79
C GLU A 257 -9.10 -7.64 6.07
N ARG A 258 -8.74 -6.37 6.31
CA ARG A 258 -9.32 -5.25 5.56
C ARG A 258 -8.89 -5.27 4.09
N LEU A 259 -7.63 -5.60 3.82
CA LEU A 259 -7.10 -5.73 2.46
C LEU A 259 -7.83 -6.85 1.69
N TRP A 260 -8.10 -8.00 2.33
CA TRP A 260 -8.84 -9.10 1.71
C TRP A 260 -10.21 -8.71 1.21
N ARG A 261 -10.90 -7.79 1.90
CA ARG A 261 -12.18 -7.25 1.40
C ARG A 261 -12.02 -6.49 0.08
N ASP A 262 -10.95 -5.71 -0.06
CA ASP A 262 -10.68 -4.97 -1.30
C ASP A 262 -10.20 -5.93 -2.41
N ILE A 263 -9.26 -6.83 -2.11
CA ILE A 263 -8.78 -7.85 -3.06
C ILE A 263 -9.92 -8.74 -3.54
N PHE A 264 -10.81 -9.17 -2.62
CA PHE A 264 -11.95 -9.98 -3.02
C PHE A 264 -12.83 -9.22 -4.00
N LYS A 265 -13.26 -8.03 -3.60
CA LYS A 265 -14.20 -7.22 -4.35
C LYS A 265 -13.69 -6.80 -5.72
N GLU A 266 -12.43 -6.35 -5.79
CA GLU A 266 -11.88 -5.75 -7.02
C GLU A 266 -11.18 -6.78 -7.93
N VAL A 267 -10.72 -7.92 -7.38
CA VAL A 267 -9.93 -8.91 -8.13
C VAL A 267 -10.58 -10.30 -8.08
N ILE A 268 -10.68 -10.92 -6.91
CA ILE A 268 -11.01 -12.35 -6.79
C ILE A 268 -12.46 -12.64 -7.18
N HIS A 269 -13.43 -11.75 -6.95
CA HIS A 269 -14.85 -12.03 -7.21
C HIS A 269 -15.09 -12.39 -8.69
N LYS A 270 -14.33 -11.79 -9.62
CA LYS A 270 -14.44 -12.09 -11.05
C LYS A 270 -14.10 -13.55 -11.36
N TYR A 271 -13.05 -14.06 -10.73
CA TYR A 271 -12.62 -15.45 -10.86
C TYR A 271 -13.56 -16.40 -10.13
N TYR A 272 -14.00 -16.02 -8.93
CA TYR A 272 -14.98 -16.76 -8.15
C TYR A 272 -16.26 -17.01 -8.97
N ASP A 273 -16.84 -15.96 -9.56
CA ASP A 273 -18.06 -16.06 -10.37
C ASP A 273 -17.81 -16.76 -11.72
N LEU A 274 -16.61 -16.63 -12.29
CA LEU A 274 -16.23 -17.34 -13.50
C LEU A 274 -16.16 -18.85 -13.25
N PHE A 275 -15.46 -19.28 -12.20
CA PHE A 275 -15.26 -20.70 -11.94
C PHE A 275 -16.57 -21.41 -11.58
N TYR A 276 -17.44 -20.79 -10.78
CA TYR A 276 -18.79 -21.33 -10.58
C TYR A 276 -19.57 -21.48 -11.89
N ARG A 277 -19.56 -20.47 -12.76
CA ARG A 277 -20.22 -20.57 -14.08
C ARG A 277 -19.62 -21.65 -14.97
N MET A 278 -18.33 -21.96 -14.83
CA MET A 278 -17.68 -23.04 -15.56
C MET A 278 -18.11 -24.40 -15.02
N GLU A 279 -18.21 -24.57 -13.70
CA GLU A 279 -18.77 -25.77 -13.08
C GLU A 279 -20.22 -26.00 -13.51
N ASP A 280 -21.07 -24.97 -13.43
CA ASP A 280 -22.49 -25.04 -13.81
C ASP A 280 -22.70 -25.45 -15.28
N ARG A 281 -21.73 -25.15 -16.15
CA ARG A 281 -21.74 -25.50 -17.58
C ARG A 281 -21.00 -26.80 -17.90
N GLY A 282 -20.45 -27.49 -16.91
CA GLY A 282 -19.65 -28.70 -17.10
C GLY A 282 -18.32 -28.46 -17.81
N LEU A 283 -17.82 -27.22 -17.83
CA LEU A 283 -16.52 -26.85 -18.41
C LEU A 283 -15.36 -27.04 -17.42
N LEU A 284 -15.67 -27.11 -16.13
CA LEU A 284 -14.72 -27.34 -15.05
C LEU A 284 -15.25 -28.45 -14.16
N ASP A 285 -14.44 -29.49 -13.97
CA ASP A 285 -14.69 -30.60 -13.06
C ASP A 285 -13.63 -30.52 -11.96
N ILE A 286 -14.05 -30.36 -10.71
CA ILE A 286 -13.14 -30.18 -9.58
C ILE A 286 -12.71 -31.51 -8.93
N ASP A 287 -13.39 -32.60 -9.30
CA ASP A 287 -13.19 -33.93 -8.72
C ASP A 287 -12.32 -34.83 -9.63
N LYS A 288 -11.85 -34.28 -10.76
CA LYS A 288 -10.92 -34.92 -11.70
C LYS A 288 -9.55 -34.25 -11.68
#